data_AF-A0A285LUI9-F1
#
_entry.id   AF-A0A285LUI9-F1
#
_cell.length_a   1.000
_cell.length_b   1.000
_cell.length_c   1.000
_cell.angle_alpha   90.00
_cell.angle_beta   90.00
_cell.angle_gamma   90.00
#
_symmetry.space_group_name_H-M   'P 1'
#
loop_
_entity.id
_entity.type
_entity.pdbx_description
1 polymer ?
#
loop_
_entity_poly.entity_id
_entity_poly.type
_entity_poly.pdbx_seq_one_letter_code
_entity_poly.pdbx_strand_id
1 'polypeptide(L)'
;MAADCFGVSPKVHTMESWQMRCGISEADARGSPVQGWFGMSDSELLVTALSGLVGLLPEPGDLTEPLHRLIDSATDALDLAGCAVLLVADGSSGVVTATPAALADVALSQRSSARGPALDALRHGEPVAVADVRERHSSWPEYTSVAARHGVRAVAEIPMRSGTTTVGALGMYAYDPREWTEPELSVGALLAGIAAGHILTAERLRAQQRLTEQLQHALDSRVLVEQAKGVIANARSTTPQAAYELIRAHARRHRVSVHAVAGGIIELGLRI
;
A
#
# COMPACT_ATOMS: atom_id res chain seq x y z
N MET A 1 -13.79 27.08 -8.31
CA MET A 1 -14.61 26.26 -9.23
C MET A 1 -14.17 24.82 -9.06
N ALA A 2 -14.73 24.16 -8.04
CA ALA A 2 -14.55 22.75 -7.73
C ALA A 2 -15.96 22.17 -7.71
N ALA A 3 -16.18 21.07 -8.42
CA ALA A 3 -17.44 20.35 -8.42
C ALA A 3 -17.18 18.86 -8.63
N ASP A 4 -17.18 18.13 -7.52
CA ASP A 4 -17.87 16.87 -7.25
C ASP A 4 -18.28 15.99 -8.43
N CYS A 5 -17.71 14.77 -8.46
CA CYS A 5 -18.32 13.57 -9.04
C CYS A 5 -17.78 12.31 -8.32
N PHE A 6 -18.18 12.09 -7.07
CA PHE A 6 -18.10 10.78 -6.42
C PHE A 6 -19.46 10.44 -5.82
N GLY A 7 -20.34 9.90 -6.65
CA GLY A 7 -21.62 9.34 -6.25
C GLY A 7 -21.77 7.97 -6.88
N VAL A 8 -21.33 6.92 -6.17
CA VAL A 8 -21.68 5.53 -6.51
C VAL A 8 -22.07 4.82 -5.23
N SER A 9 -23.34 4.43 -5.15
CA SER A 9 -23.94 3.66 -4.06
C SER A 9 -23.29 2.27 -3.93
N PRO A 10 -23.16 1.70 -2.72
CA PRO A 10 -22.57 0.39 -2.54
C PRO A 10 -23.60 -0.68 -2.92
N LYS A 11 -23.39 -1.37 -4.04
CA LYS A 11 -24.02 -2.69 -4.25
C LYS A 11 -23.07 -3.74 -3.70
N VAL A 12 -23.49 -4.40 -2.62
CA VAL A 12 -22.90 -5.67 -2.19
C VAL A 12 -23.15 -6.65 -3.34
N HIS A 13 -22.09 -7.04 -4.06
CA HIS A 13 -22.19 -8.00 -5.16
C HIS A 13 -21.97 -9.40 -4.60
N THR A 14 -23.04 -10.21 -4.64
CA THR A 14 -23.02 -11.64 -4.37
C THR A 14 -22.34 -12.39 -5.51
N MET A 15 -21.75 -13.54 -5.19
CA MET A 15 -20.95 -14.44 -6.06
C MET A 15 -21.61 -14.73 -7.44
N GLU A 16 -22.95 -14.81 -7.50
CA GLU A 16 -23.69 -15.05 -8.75
C GLU A 16 -23.62 -13.90 -9.76
N SER A 17 -23.42 -12.66 -9.30
CA SER A 17 -23.30 -11.49 -10.17
C SER A 17 -21.96 -11.38 -10.90
N TRP A 18 -21.00 -12.21 -10.49
CA TRP A 18 -19.66 -12.39 -11.06
C TRP A 18 -19.72 -13.27 -12.32
N GLN A 19 -20.41 -14.42 -12.25
CA GLN A 19 -20.49 -15.40 -13.34
C GLN A 19 -21.16 -14.86 -14.62
N MET A 20 -22.21 -14.04 -14.51
CA MET A 20 -22.92 -13.49 -15.67
C MET A 20 -22.11 -12.43 -16.46
N ARG A 21 -21.08 -11.82 -15.86
CA ARG A 21 -20.40 -10.64 -16.45
C ARG A 21 -19.04 -10.96 -17.08
N CYS A 22 -18.46 -12.12 -16.76
CA CYS A 22 -17.20 -12.60 -17.31
C CYS A 22 -17.29 -13.19 -18.72
N GLY A 23 -18.46 -13.22 -19.37
CA GLY A 23 -18.59 -13.74 -20.74
C GLY A 23 -18.23 -15.23 -20.88
N ILE A 24 -18.41 -16.02 -19.81
CA ILE A 24 -18.26 -17.47 -19.85
C ILE A 24 -19.49 -18.03 -20.57
N SER A 25 -19.32 -18.52 -21.80
CA SER A 25 -20.36 -19.21 -22.56
C SER A 25 -20.50 -20.65 -22.08
N GLU A 26 -21.73 -21.07 -21.77
CA GLU A 26 -22.09 -22.41 -21.28
C GLU A 26 -21.96 -23.55 -22.33
N ALA A 27 -21.24 -23.32 -23.45
CA ALA A 27 -21.36 -24.15 -24.66
C ALA A 27 -20.20 -25.11 -24.98
N ASP A 28 -19.03 -25.05 -24.31
CA ASP A 28 -17.87 -25.91 -24.65
C ASP A 28 -17.64 -27.08 -23.69
N ALA A 29 -18.70 -27.56 -23.04
CA ALA A 29 -18.66 -28.73 -22.18
C ALA A 29 -18.80 -30.06 -22.96
N ARG A 30 -18.01 -30.34 -24.00
CA ARG A 30 -17.89 -31.70 -24.59
C ARG A 30 -16.57 -31.91 -25.33
N GLY A 31 -15.57 -32.51 -24.67
CA GLY A 31 -14.40 -33.07 -25.37
C GLY A 31 -13.17 -33.47 -24.54
N SER A 32 -13.16 -34.72 -24.04
CA SER A 32 -12.00 -35.56 -23.64
C SER A 32 -11.32 -35.34 -22.28
N PRO A 33 -11.00 -36.43 -21.53
CA PRO A 33 -10.49 -36.35 -20.16
C PRO A 33 -8.96 -36.17 -20.14
N VAL A 34 -8.49 -35.01 -19.70
CA VAL A 34 -7.14 -34.89 -19.15
C VAL A 34 -7.14 -35.53 -17.75
N GLN A 35 -6.81 -36.82 -17.73
CA GLN A 35 -6.53 -37.54 -16.49
C GLN A 35 -5.21 -37.02 -15.90
N GLY A 36 -5.30 -36.39 -14.72
CA GLY A 36 -4.17 -36.29 -13.79
C GLY A 36 -3.59 -34.89 -13.57
N TRP A 37 -4.41 -33.92 -13.14
CA TRP A 37 -3.90 -32.79 -12.37
C TRP A 37 -4.78 -32.66 -11.12
N PHE A 38 -4.24 -33.01 -9.96
CA PHE A 38 -4.90 -32.77 -8.68
C PHE A 38 -4.88 -31.26 -8.44
N GLY A 39 -5.97 -30.59 -8.82
CA GLY A 39 -6.25 -29.22 -8.41
C GLY A 39 -6.34 -29.17 -6.88
N MET A 40 -5.68 -28.17 -6.29
CA MET A 40 -5.73 -27.94 -4.85
C MET A 40 -7.18 -27.96 -4.34
N SER A 41 -7.39 -28.60 -3.20
CA SER A 41 -8.66 -28.51 -2.51
C SER A 41 -8.87 -27.10 -1.94
N ASP A 42 -10.12 -26.67 -1.76
CA ASP A 42 -10.47 -25.39 -1.09
C ASP A 42 -9.75 -25.23 0.27
N SER A 43 -9.44 -26.33 0.94
CA SER A 43 -8.71 -26.34 2.21
C SER A 43 -7.23 -25.97 2.05
N GLU A 44 -6.56 -26.38 0.98
CA GLU A 44 -5.16 -26.01 0.69
C GLU A 44 -5.04 -24.55 0.27
N LEU A 45 -6.04 -24.05 -0.46
CA LEU A 45 -6.18 -22.63 -0.81
C LEU A 45 -6.38 -21.76 0.45
N LEU A 46 -7.17 -22.24 1.40
CA LEU A 46 -7.39 -21.56 2.67
C LEU A 46 -6.14 -21.61 3.56
N VAL A 47 -5.45 -22.75 3.63
CA VAL A 47 -4.15 -22.86 4.31
C VAL A 47 -3.12 -21.91 3.70
N THR A 48 -3.11 -21.74 2.38
CA THR A 48 -2.23 -20.78 1.70
C THR A 48 -2.50 -19.35 2.14
N ALA A 49 -3.77 -18.92 2.10
CA ALA A 49 -4.17 -17.60 2.55
C ALA A 49 -3.81 -17.38 4.03
N LEU A 50 -3.97 -18.41 4.88
CA LEU A 50 -3.61 -18.37 6.30
C LEU A 50 -2.10 -18.39 6.55
N SER A 51 -1.32 -19.16 5.79
CA SER A 51 0.14 -19.18 5.87
C SER A 51 0.73 -17.83 5.51
N GLY A 52 0.14 -17.16 4.50
CA GLY A 52 0.47 -15.78 4.14
C GLY A 52 0.21 -14.77 5.27
N LEU A 53 -0.69 -15.07 6.23
CA LEU A 53 -0.94 -14.25 7.42
C LEU A 53 0.09 -14.43 8.53
N VAL A 54 0.80 -15.56 8.56
CA VAL A 54 1.73 -15.90 9.64
C VAL A 54 2.91 -14.92 9.59
N GLY A 55 2.93 -13.98 10.53
CA GLY A 55 3.99 -12.98 10.65
C GLY A 55 3.68 -11.62 10.01
N LEU A 56 2.43 -11.35 9.61
CA LEU A 56 2.01 -10.00 9.18
C LEU A 56 1.62 -9.09 10.35
N LEU A 57 2.23 -9.23 11.54
CA LEU A 57 1.94 -8.30 12.63
C LEU A 57 2.27 -6.87 12.16
N PRO A 58 1.30 -5.93 12.19
CA PRO A 58 1.54 -4.58 11.72
C PRO A 58 2.43 -3.87 12.72
N GLU A 59 3.74 -3.93 12.48
CA GLU A 59 4.71 -3.11 13.18
C GLU A 59 4.84 -1.76 12.45
N PRO A 60 5.01 -0.66 13.18
CA PRO A 60 5.40 0.61 12.58
C PRO A 60 6.80 0.46 11.97
N GLY A 61 6.86 0.21 10.66
CA GLY A 61 8.11 -0.14 10.00
C GLY A 61 7.94 -0.42 8.52
N ASP A 62 8.95 -1.04 7.91
CA ASP A 62 8.99 -1.36 6.48
C ASP A 62 7.91 -2.40 6.11
N LEU A 63 7.11 -2.08 5.09
CA LEU A 63 6.06 -2.97 4.55
C LEU A 63 6.62 -4.04 3.61
N THR A 64 7.86 -3.87 3.15
CA THR A 64 8.47 -4.71 2.13
C THR A 64 8.53 -6.17 2.56
N GLU A 65 9.08 -6.45 3.74
CA GLU A 65 9.33 -7.81 4.22
C GLU A 65 8.05 -8.61 4.52
N PRO A 66 7.05 -8.07 5.25
CA PRO A 66 5.76 -8.77 5.43
C PRO A 66 5.05 -9.05 4.11
N LEU A 67 4.98 -8.05 3.22
CA LEU A 67 4.33 -8.22 1.92
C LEU A 67 5.11 -9.17 1.01
N HIS A 68 6.45 -9.21 1.12
CA HIS A 68 7.28 -10.15 0.37
C HIS A 68 6.94 -11.59 0.74
N ARG A 69 6.90 -11.92 2.04
CA ARG A 69 6.51 -13.27 2.50
C ARG A 69 5.10 -13.67 2.05
N LEU A 70 4.16 -12.72 2.04
CA LEU A 70 2.80 -12.95 1.56
C LEU A 70 2.79 -13.36 0.09
N ILE A 71 3.48 -12.60 -0.77
CA ILE A 71 3.52 -12.88 -2.21
C ILE A 71 4.37 -14.10 -2.55
N ASP A 72 5.40 -14.41 -1.76
CA ASP A 72 6.23 -15.61 -1.92
C ASP A 72 5.42 -16.87 -1.62
N SER A 73 4.70 -16.88 -0.49
CA SER A 73 3.79 -17.97 -0.12
C SER A 73 2.68 -18.16 -1.16
N ALA A 74 2.16 -17.06 -1.72
CA ALA A 74 1.16 -17.12 -2.78
C ALA A 74 1.71 -17.69 -4.08
N THR A 75 2.96 -17.36 -4.42
CA THR A 75 3.64 -17.82 -5.63
C THR A 75 3.83 -19.33 -5.60
N ASP A 76 4.34 -19.86 -4.49
CA ASP A 76 4.56 -21.29 -4.32
C ASP A 76 3.24 -22.07 -4.32
N ALA A 77 2.24 -21.58 -3.58
CA ALA A 77 0.99 -22.29 -3.43
C ALA A 77 0.15 -22.32 -4.70
N LEU A 78 0.11 -21.22 -5.46
CA LEU A 78 -0.66 -21.14 -6.70
C LEU A 78 0.15 -21.57 -7.94
N ASP A 79 1.38 -22.09 -7.75
CA ASP A 79 2.29 -22.47 -8.85
C ASP A 79 2.42 -21.35 -9.89
N LEU A 80 2.76 -20.16 -9.42
CA LEU A 80 2.88 -18.95 -10.24
C LEU A 80 4.34 -18.75 -10.68
N ALA A 81 4.52 -18.05 -11.80
CA ALA A 81 5.83 -17.53 -12.17
C ALA A 81 6.33 -16.46 -11.19
N GLY A 82 5.39 -15.82 -10.49
CA GLY A 82 5.68 -14.82 -9.49
C GLY A 82 4.49 -13.93 -9.18
N CYS A 83 4.71 -13.04 -8.23
CA CYS A 83 3.76 -12.04 -7.76
C CYS A 83 4.43 -10.67 -7.58
N ALA A 84 3.64 -9.60 -7.62
CA ALA A 84 4.11 -8.26 -7.28
C ALA A 84 3.04 -7.44 -6.58
N VAL A 85 3.47 -6.58 -5.66
CA VAL A 85 2.60 -5.60 -4.99
C VAL A 85 2.89 -4.21 -5.53
N LEU A 86 1.89 -3.62 -6.19
CA LEU A 86 1.92 -2.24 -6.65
C LEU A 86 1.07 -1.38 -5.71
N LEU A 87 1.65 -0.36 -5.09
CA LEU A 87 0.90 0.65 -4.35
C LEU A 87 0.62 1.88 -5.18
N VAL A 88 -0.49 2.54 -4.87
CA VAL A 88 -0.85 3.85 -5.38
C VAL A 88 -0.92 4.82 -4.21
N ALA A 89 -0.04 5.82 -4.22
CA ALA A 89 0.00 6.88 -3.23
C ALA A 89 0.25 8.23 -3.92
N ASP A 90 -0.49 9.26 -3.52
CA ASP A 90 -0.33 10.65 -3.98
C ASP A 90 -0.29 10.82 -5.52
N GLY A 91 -1.10 10.03 -6.23
CA GLY A 91 -1.17 10.06 -7.71
C GLY A 91 0.02 9.39 -8.41
N SER A 92 0.89 8.72 -7.66
CA SER A 92 2.00 7.91 -8.18
C SER A 92 1.82 6.44 -7.83
N SER A 93 2.29 5.56 -8.71
CA SER A 93 2.37 4.12 -8.42
C SER A 93 3.82 3.68 -8.24
N GLY A 94 4.03 2.76 -7.29
CA GLY A 94 5.33 2.20 -6.96
C GLY A 94 5.21 0.73 -6.57
N VAL A 95 6.19 -0.08 -6.97
CA VAL A 95 6.28 -1.48 -6.54
C VAL A 95 6.91 -1.51 -5.16
N VAL A 96 6.22 -2.13 -4.20
CA VAL A 96 6.76 -2.36 -2.86
C VAL A 96 7.61 -3.61 -2.84
N THR A 97 7.14 -4.67 -3.49
CA THR A 97 7.84 -5.95 -3.52
C THR A 97 7.40 -6.76 -4.73
N ALA A 98 8.29 -7.61 -5.23
CA ALA A 98 8.04 -8.57 -6.29
C ALA A 98 8.86 -9.84 -6.05
N THR A 99 8.31 -10.99 -6.40
CA THR A 99 8.99 -12.28 -6.40
C THR A 99 8.70 -12.97 -7.74
N PRO A 100 9.72 -13.36 -8.53
CA PRO A 100 11.11 -12.93 -8.39
C PRO A 100 11.26 -11.41 -8.59
N ALA A 101 12.33 -10.83 -8.04
CA ALA A 101 12.58 -9.38 -8.08
C ALA A 101 12.55 -8.78 -9.50
N ALA A 102 12.90 -9.56 -10.52
CA ALA A 102 12.85 -9.15 -11.93
C ALA A 102 11.44 -8.79 -12.41
N LEU A 103 10.36 -9.27 -11.76
CA LEU A 103 8.99 -8.91 -12.12
C LEU A 103 8.61 -7.48 -11.69
N ALA A 104 9.43 -6.81 -10.88
CA ALA A 104 9.22 -5.40 -10.56
C ALA A 104 9.22 -4.53 -11.83
N ASP A 105 10.04 -4.86 -12.83
CA ASP A 105 10.09 -4.15 -14.11
C ASP A 105 8.77 -4.28 -14.89
N VAL A 106 8.17 -5.46 -14.87
CA VAL A 106 6.86 -5.73 -15.51
C VAL A 106 5.77 -4.88 -14.84
N ALA A 107 5.69 -4.94 -13.51
CA ALA A 107 4.72 -4.16 -12.73
C ALA A 107 4.91 -2.64 -12.91
N LEU A 108 6.15 -2.14 -12.94
CA LEU A 108 6.47 -0.71 -13.11
C LEU A 108 6.28 -0.20 -14.54
N SER A 109 6.30 -1.06 -15.55
CA SER A 109 6.20 -0.64 -16.97
C SER A 109 4.92 0.15 -17.30
N GLN A 110 3.86 -0.08 -16.53
CA GLN A 110 2.55 0.58 -16.68
C GLN A 110 2.60 2.06 -16.25
N ARG A 111 3.61 2.45 -15.45
CA ARG A 111 3.73 3.79 -14.87
C ARG A 111 3.98 4.86 -15.92
N SER A 112 4.91 4.61 -16.85
CA SER A 112 5.30 5.60 -17.87
C SER A 112 4.25 5.76 -18.97
N SER A 113 3.59 4.66 -19.36
CA SER A 113 2.54 4.68 -20.40
C SER A 113 1.17 5.09 -19.86
N ALA A 114 0.99 5.10 -18.53
CA ALA A 114 -0.30 5.21 -17.85
C ALA A 114 -1.35 4.21 -18.39
N ARG A 115 -0.88 3.05 -18.86
CA ARG A 115 -1.70 1.96 -19.42
C ARG A 115 -1.15 0.62 -18.98
N GLY A 116 -2.05 -0.28 -18.59
CA GLY A 116 -1.70 -1.65 -18.25
C GLY A 116 -2.77 -2.31 -17.38
N PRO A 117 -2.66 -3.62 -17.16
CA PRO A 117 -3.67 -4.41 -16.46
C PRO A 117 -3.91 -3.95 -15.02
N ALA A 118 -2.87 -3.54 -14.27
CA ALA A 118 -3.03 -3.04 -12.89
C ALA A 118 -3.82 -1.73 -12.87
N LEU A 119 -3.52 -0.82 -13.80
CA LEU A 119 -4.22 0.46 -13.90
C LEU A 119 -5.67 0.27 -14.34
N ASP A 120 -5.94 -0.70 -15.22
CA ASP A 120 -7.29 -1.08 -15.62
C ASP A 120 -8.06 -1.68 -14.44
N ALA A 121 -7.43 -2.58 -13.68
CA ALA A 121 -8.03 -3.17 -12.49
C ALA A 121 -8.36 -2.11 -11.44
N LEU A 122 -7.43 -1.18 -11.18
CA LEU A 122 -7.62 -0.07 -10.26
C LEU A 122 -8.73 0.89 -10.70
N ARG A 123 -8.81 1.20 -11.99
CA ARG A 123 -9.80 2.12 -12.56
C ARG A 123 -11.21 1.57 -12.48
N HIS A 124 -11.41 0.30 -12.82
CA HIS A 124 -12.73 -0.33 -12.77
C HIS A 124 -13.07 -0.83 -11.37
N GLY A 125 -12.05 -1.10 -10.55
CA GLY A 125 -12.22 -1.70 -9.25
C GLY A 125 -12.55 -3.18 -9.29
N GLU A 126 -12.22 -3.84 -10.39
CA GLU A 126 -12.49 -5.27 -10.63
C GLU A 126 -11.19 -5.94 -11.07
N PRO A 127 -10.98 -7.23 -10.76
CA PRO A 127 -9.82 -7.96 -11.24
C PRO A 127 -9.72 -7.97 -12.77
N VAL A 128 -8.50 -7.85 -13.28
CA VAL A 128 -8.20 -8.01 -14.70
C VAL A 128 -7.36 -9.27 -14.87
N ALA A 129 -7.96 -10.32 -15.41
CA ALA A 129 -7.31 -11.60 -15.68
C ALA A 129 -7.13 -11.78 -17.20
N VAL A 130 -5.91 -12.08 -17.63
CA VAL A 130 -5.53 -12.25 -19.03
C VAL A 130 -4.74 -13.53 -19.18
N ALA A 131 -5.27 -14.45 -19.98
CA ALA A 131 -4.67 -15.75 -20.23
C ALA A 131 -3.41 -15.68 -21.11
N ASP A 132 -3.40 -14.81 -22.12
CA ASP A 132 -2.20 -14.49 -22.91
C ASP A 132 -2.05 -12.98 -23.15
N VAL A 133 -1.07 -12.36 -22.51
CA VAL A 133 -0.82 -10.91 -22.59
C VAL A 133 -0.50 -10.44 -24.01
N ARG A 134 -0.04 -11.32 -24.90
CA ARG A 134 0.26 -10.98 -26.31
C ARG A 134 -1.00 -10.53 -27.06
N GLU A 135 -2.17 -11.04 -26.67
CA GLU A 135 -3.46 -10.64 -27.24
C GLU A 135 -3.86 -9.20 -26.85
N ARG A 136 -3.19 -8.63 -25.84
CA ARG A 136 -3.45 -7.28 -25.33
C ARG A 136 -2.46 -6.24 -25.84
N HIS A 137 -1.64 -6.56 -26.84
CA HIS A 137 -0.64 -5.65 -27.40
C HIS A 137 -1.24 -4.32 -27.90
N SER A 138 -2.45 -4.34 -28.48
CA SER A 138 -3.13 -3.11 -28.91
C SER A 138 -3.55 -2.21 -27.75
N SER A 139 -3.83 -2.79 -26.58
CA SER A 139 -4.29 -2.05 -25.39
C SER A 139 -3.11 -1.57 -24.55
N TRP A 140 -2.09 -2.42 -24.37
CA TRP A 140 -0.95 -2.16 -23.48
C TRP A 140 0.40 -2.48 -24.18
N PRO A 141 0.78 -1.73 -25.23
CA PRO A 141 1.94 -2.07 -26.06
C PRO A 141 3.25 -2.07 -25.26
N GLU A 142 3.48 -1.09 -24.39
CA GLU A 142 4.69 -1.05 -23.56
C GLU A 142 4.73 -2.20 -22.55
N TYR A 143 3.61 -2.44 -21.85
CA TYR A 143 3.50 -3.52 -20.86
C TYR A 143 3.76 -4.88 -21.49
N THR A 144 3.12 -5.17 -22.63
CA THR A 144 3.27 -6.46 -23.32
C THR A 144 4.70 -6.66 -23.85
N SER A 145 5.37 -5.60 -24.29
CA SER A 145 6.80 -5.64 -24.65
C SER A 145 7.69 -5.97 -23.46
N VAL A 146 7.44 -5.37 -22.30
CA VAL A 146 8.20 -5.66 -21.07
C VAL A 146 7.90 -7.07 -20.58
N ALA A 147 6.62 -7.45 -20.47
CA ALA A 147 6.20 -8.79 -20.09
C ALA A 147 6.89 -9.88 -20.93
N ALA A 148 6.95 -9.70 -22.26
CA ALA A 148 7.63 -10.62 -23.16
C ALA A 148 9.13 -10.76 -22.88
N ARG A 149 9.84 -9.68 -22.50
CA ARG A 149 11.27 -9.74 -22.13
C ARG A 149 11.52 -10.54 -20.85
N HIS A 150 10.55 -10.56 -19.95
CA HIS A 150 10.60 -11.33 -18.71
C HIS A 150 9.91 -12.70 -18.82
N GLY A 151 9.47 -13.09 -20.03
CA GLY A 151 8.79 -14.37 -20.27
C GLY A 151 7.36 -14.44 -19.73
N VAL A 152 6.79 -13.36 -19.19
CA VAL A 152 5.43 -13.33 -18.66
C VAL A 152 4.43 -13.49 -19.80
N ARG A 153 3.52 -14.46 -19.66
CA ARG A 153 2.50 -14.82 -20.65
C ARG A 153 1.09 -14.64 -20.12
N ALA A 154 0.83 -14.92 -18.86
CA ALA A 154 -0.46 -14.62 -18.24
C ALA A 154 -0.30 -13.65 -17.07
N VAL A 155 -1.34 -12.86 -16.82
CA VAL A 155 -1.40 -11.95 -15.66
C VAL A 155 -2.81 -11.89 -15.10
N ALA A 156 -2.92 -11.89 -13.76
CA ALA A 156 -4.11 -11.47 -13.05
C ALA A 156 -3.76 -10.33 -12.10
N GLU A 157 -4.41 -9.18 -12.28
CA GLU A 157 -4.24 -7.99 -11.45
C GLU A 157 -5.48 -7.81 -10.57
N ILE A 158 -5.29 -7.86 -9.26
CA ILE A 158 -6.36 -7.87 -8.28
C ILE A 158 -6.28 -6.60 -7.43
N PRO A 159 -7.32 -5.74 -7.45
CA PRO A 159 -7.33 -4.53 -6.63
C PRO A 159 -7.21 -4.85 -5.14
N MET A 160 -6.22 -4.25 -4.48
CA MET A 160 -6.04 -4.32 -3.03
C MET A 160 -6.95 -3.29 -2.36
N ARG A 161 -7.98 -3.78 -1.67
CA ARG A 161 -9.04 -2.95 -1.09
C ARG A 161 -9.34 -3.32 0.35
N SER A 162 -9.65 -2.31 1.15
CA SER A 162 -10.27 -2.47 2.46
C SER A 162 -11.44 -1.49 2.59
N GLY A 163 -12.65 -2.04 2.66
CA GLY A 163 -13.87 -1.24 2.56
C GLY A 163 -13.92 -0.47 1.24
N THR A 164 -14.04 0.86 1.32
CA THR A 164 -14.07 1.77 0.16
C THR A 164 -12.69 2.24 -0.30
N THR A 165 -11.63 1.90 0.44
CA THR A 165 -10.27 2.39 0.16
C THR A 165 -9.52 1.38 -0.71
N THR A 166 -9.02 1.86 -1.86
CA THR A 166 -8.12 1.08 -2.73
C THR A 166 -6.71 1.61 -2.55
N VAL A 167 -5.77 0.74 -2.19
CA VAL A 167 -4.37 1.13 -1.91
C VAL A 167 -3.40 0.71 -3.01
N GLY A 168 -3.83 -0.16 -3.92
CA GLY A 168 -2.94 -0.73 -4.92
C GLY A 168 -3.52 -1.94 -5.63
N ALA A 169 -2.65 -2.72 -6.26
CA ALA A 169 -2.98 -3.98 -6.92
C ALA A 169 -1.97 -5.08 -6.55
N LEU A 170 -2.46 -6.31 -6.45
CA LEU A 170 -1.68 -7.53 -6.39
C LEU A 170 -1.65 -8.15 -7.79
N GLY A 171 -0.48 -8.22 -8.39
CA GLY A 171 -0.26 -8.90 -9.66
C GLY A 171 0.19 -10.33 -9.45
N MET A 172 -0.43 -11.27 -10.14
CA MET A 172 -0.06 -12.68 -10.24
C MET A 172 0.35 -12.99 -11.68
N TYR A 173 1.48 -13.66 -11.88
CA TYR A 173 2.07 -13.85 -13.21
C TYR A 173 2.30 -15.33 -13.51
N ALA A 174 2.22 -15.72 -14.79
CA ALA A 174 2.62 -17.05 -15.27
C ALA A 174 3.51 -16.94 -16.52
N TYR A 175 4.44 -17.89 -16.69
CA TYR A 175 5.35 -17.97 -17.85
C TYR A 175 4.70 -18.63 -19.07
N ASP A 176 3.61 -19.35 -18.87
CA ASP A 176 2.79 -19.95 -19.93
C ASP A 176 1.40 -19.31 -19.94
N PRO A 177 0.65 -19.42 -21.05
CA PRO A 177 -0.77 -19.07 -21.05
C PRO A 177 -1.50 -19.81 -19.94
N ARG A 178 -2.33 -19.09 -19.19
CA ARG A 178 -3.04 -19.63 -18.03
C ARG A 178 -4.47 -19.13 -18.00
N GLU A 179 -5.42 -20.06 -18.05
CA GLU A 179 -6.81 -19.75 -17.72
C GLU A 179 -6.92 -19.59 -16.21
N TRP A 180 -7.31 -18.40 -15.76
CA TRP A 180 -7.46 -18.08 -14.34
C TRP A 180 -8.81 -18.59 -13.84
N THR A 181 -8.76 -19.56 -12.93
CA THR A 181 -9.95 -20.17 -12.36
C THR A 181 -10.56 -19.29 -11.26
N GLU A 182 -11.87 -19.45 -11.02
CA GLU A 182 -12.57 -18.73 -9.94
C GLU A 182 -11.94 -18.96 -8.55
N PRO A 183 -11.50 -20.17 -8.17
CA PRO A 183 -10.79 -20.39 -6.91
C PRO A 183 -9.46 -19.63 -6.81
N GLU A 184 -8.64 -19.60 -7.87
CA GLU A 184 -7.37 -18.85 -7.89
C GLU A 184 -7.59 -17.35 -7.72
N LEU A 185 -8.56 -16.80 -8.46
CA LEU A 185 -8.92 -15.37 -8.35
C LEU A 185 -9.49 -15.05 -6.97
N SER A 186 -10.23 -15.98 -6.36
CA SER A 186 -10.75 -15.84 -5.00
C SER A 186 -9.63 -15.82 -3.95
N VAL A 187 -8.63 -16.70 -4.08
CA VAL A 187 -7.44 -16.67 -3.21
C VAL A 187 -6.66 -15.38 -3.41
N GLY A 188 -6.42 -14.98 -4.65
CA GLY A 188 -5.76 -13.72 -4.94
C GLY A 188 -6.51 -12.51 -4.35
N ALA A 189 -7.85 -12.51 -4.38
CA ALA A 189 -8.68 -11.49 -3.74
C ALA A 189 -8.55 -11.48 -2.22
N LEU A 190 -8.50 -12.65 -1.58
CA LEU A 190 -8.25 -12.76 -0.14
C LEU A 190 -6.86 -12.20 0.22
N LEU A 191 -5.81 -12.61 -0.51
CA LEU A 191 -4.45 -12.12 -0.32
C LEU A 191 -4.35 -10.60 -0.54
N ALA A 192 -5.02 -10.08 -1.56
CA ALA A 192 -5.09 -8.64 -1.85
C ALA A 192 -5.79 -7.86 -0.73
N GLY A 193 -6.86 -8.42 -0.14
CA GLY A 193 -7.56 -7.83 1.00
C GLY A 193 -6.70 -7.84 2.28
N ILE A 194 -5.96 -8.92 2.50
CA ILE A 194 -4.99 -9.04 3.60
C ILE A 194 -3.91 -7.97 3.44
N ALA A 195 -3.24 -7.92 2.29
CA ALA A 195 -2.23 -6.92 1.97
C ALA A 195 -2.77 -5.49 2.22
N ALA A 196 -3.96 -5.18 1.71
CA ALA A 196 -4.62 -3.88 1.92
C ALA A 196 -4.82 -3.55 3.40
N GLY A 197 -5.31 -4.50 4.20
CA GLY A 197 -5.48 -4.34 5.63
C GLY A 197 -4.16 -4.03 6.35
N HIS A 198 -3.07 -4.72 5.99
CA HIS A 198 -1.75 -4.47 6.56
C HIS A 198 -1.19 -3.10 6.18
N ILE A 199 -1.31 -2.70 4.91
CA ILE A 199 -0.86 -1.40 4.43
C ILE A 199 -1.58 -0.27 5.18
N LEU A 200 -2.92 -0.32 5.25
CA LEU A 200 -3.71 0.72 5.92
C LEU A 200 -3.48 0.76 7.42
N THR A 201 -3.27 -0.40 8.05
CA THR A 201 -2.96 -0.45 9.48
C THR A 201 -1.59 0.16 9.76
N ALA A 202 -0.58 -0.14 8.95
CA ALA A 202 0.75 0.46 9.08
C ALA A 202 0.72 1.98 8.87
N GLU A 203 -0.03 2.47 7.88
CA GLU A 203 -0.23 3.91 7.66
C GLU A 203 -0.89 4.59 8.86
N ARG A 204 -1.93 3.98 9.44
CA ARG A 204 -2.59 4.48 10.65
C ARG A 204 -1.64 4.53 11.85
N LEU A 205 -0.86 3.47 12.08
CA LEU A 205 0.12 3.43 13.16
C LEU A 205 1.18 4.52 12.99
N ARG A 206 1.73 4.68 11.79
CA ARG A 206 2.70 5.76 11.48
C ARG A 206 2.10 7.15 11.69
N ALA A 207 0.83 7.36 11.34
CA ALA A 207 0.15 8.63 11.59
C ALA A 207 -0.03 8.89 13.11
N GLN A 208 -0.40 7.87 13.88
CA GLN A 208 -0.54 7.97 15.33
C GLN A 208 0.79 8.24 16.03
N GLN A 209 1.88 7.60 15.60
CA GLN A 209 3.23 7.86 16.12
C GLN A 209 3.67 9.29 15.85
N ARG A 210 3.55 9.78 14.61
CA ARG A 210 3.87 11.18 14.27
C ARG A 210 3.08 12.18 15.10
N LEU A 211 1.78 11.93 15.32
CA LEU A 211 0.96 12.78 16.18
C LEU A 211 1.44 12.75 17.62
N THR A 212 1.80 11.57 18.13
CA THR A 212 2.30 11.39 19.50
C THR A 212 3.62 12.13 19.70
N GLU A 213 4.56 12.00 18.76
CA GLU A 213 5.83 12.72 18.75
C GLU A 213 5.64 14.24 18.71
N GLN A 214 4.71 14.73 17.88
CA GLN A 214 4.37 16.16 17.81
C GLN A 214 3.80 16.69 19.13
N LEU A 215 2.92 15.91 19.77
CA LEU A 215 2.33 16.27 21.07
C LEU A 215 3.37 16.26 22.18
N GLN A 216 4.22 15.23 22.23
CA GLN A 216 5.33 15.13 23.20
C GLN A 216 6.29 16.32 23.03
N HIS A 217 6.72 16.60 21.79
CA HIS A 217 7.57 17.76 21.50
C HIS A 217 6.91 19.09 21.92
N ALA A 218 5.60 19.25 21.70
CA ALA A 218 4.89 20.45 22.12
C ALA A 218 4.80 20.58 23.66
N LEU A 219 4.59 19.48 24.37
CA LEU A 219 4.56 19.46 25.84
C LEU A 219 5.93 19.76 26.44
N ASP A 220 6.98 19.09 25.96
CA ASP A 220 8.36 19.29 26.41
C ASP A 220 8.80 20.74 26.15
N SER A 221 8.46 21.28 24.97
CA SER A 221 8.71 22.68 24.67
C SER A 221 7.99 23.63 25.61
N ARG A 222 6.74 23.34 26.01
CA ARG A 222 6.00 24.20 26.94
C ARG A 222 6.62 24.18 28.33
N VAL A 223 7.02 23.01 28.82
CA VAL A 223 7.67 22.88 30.14
C VAL A 223 8.97 23.69 30.19
N LEU A 224 9.83 23.52 29.19
CA LEU A 224 11.09 24.26 29.07
C LEU A 224 10.87 25.78 29.01
N VAL A 225 9.89 26.24 28.24
CA VAL A 225 9.59 27.67 28.14
C VAL A 225 9.06 28.25 29.45
N GLU A 226 8.18 27.53 30.17
CA GLU A 226 7.69 27.98 31.48
C GLU A 226 8.81 28.02 32.54
N GLN A 227 9.73 27.06 32.52
CA GLN A 227 10.91 27.08 33.38
C GLN A 227 11.81 28.29 33.06
N ALA A 228 12.11 28.53 31.78
CA ALA A 228 12.94 29.65 31.36
C ALA A 228 12.30 31.00 31.71
N LYS A 229 10.97 31.13 31.56
CA LYS A 229 10.22 32.30 32.03
C LYS A 229 10.43 32.52 33.53
N GLY A 230 10.34 31.48 34.34
CA GLY A 230 10.59 31.54 35.79
C GLY A 230 12.00 32.01 36.12
N VAL A 231 13.02 31.44 35.45
CA VAL A 231 14.43 31.81 35.65
C VAL A 231 14.68 33.29 35.32
N ILE A 232 14.20 33.75 34.15
CA ILE A 232 14.38 35.14 33.73
C ILE A 232 13.56 36.12 34.58
N ALA A 233 12.33 35.74 34.94
CA ALA A 233 11.47 36.54 35.83
C ALA A 233 12.16 36.78 37.17
N ASN A 234 12.74 35.74 37.77
CA ASN A 234 13.48 35.84 39.01
C ASN A 234 14.77 36.66 38.85
N ALA A 235 15.57 36.37 37.82
CA ALA A 235 16.86 37.02 37.59
C ALA A 235 16.74 38.53 37.30
N ARG A 236 15.63 38.98 36.70
CA ARG A 236 15.37 40.39 36.37
C ARG A 236 14.32 41.05 37.27
N SER A 237 13.86 40.36 38.32
CA SER A 237 12.80 40.83 39.21
C SER A 237 11.58 41.36 38.45
N THR A 238 11.12 40.60 37.45
CA THR A 238 10.04 40.98 36.54
C THR A 238 8.92 39.94 36.51
N THR A 239 7.83 40.24 35.81
CA THR A 239 6.71 39.29 35.69
C THR A 239 7.04 38.18 34.69
N PRO A 240 6.44 36.97 34.84
CA PRO A 240 6.59 35.89 33.85
C PRO A 240 6.20 36.31 32.43
N GLN A 241 5.25 37.24 32.29
CA GLN A 241 4.83 37.79 31.00
C GLN A 241 5.93 38.64 30.36
N ALA A 242 6.52 39.57 31.12
CA ALA A 242 7.64 40.40 30.63
C ALA A 242 8.89 39.55 30.34
N ALA A 243 9.17 38.54 31.17
CA ALA A 243 10.23 37.57 30.91
C ALA A 243 10.00 36.80 29.59
N TYR A 244 8.76 36.40 29.30
CA TYR A 244 8.43 35.74 28.04
C TYR A 244 8.62 36.65 26.82
N GLU A 245 8.29 37.94 26.94
CA GLU A 245 8.54 38.92 25.88
C GLU A 245 10.02 39.09 25.59
N LEU A 246 10.88 39.08 26.62
CA LEU A 246 12.34 39.08 26.45
C LEU A 246 12.83 37.83 25.71
N ILE A 247 12.37 36.64 26.11
CA ILE A 247 12.70 35.37 25.43
C ILE A 247 12.28 35.43 23.96
N ARG A 248 11.06 35.91 23.65
CA ARG A 248 10.59 36.06 22.27
C ARG A 248 11.40 37.09 21.47
N ALA A 249 11.73 38.22 22.08
CA ALA A 249 12.52 39.26 21.43
C ALA A 249 13.92 38.73 21.08
N HIS A 250 14.55 37.99 22.00
CA HIS A 250 15.83 37.35 21.78
C HIS A 250 15.74 36.30 20.66
N ALA A 251 14.75 35.40 20.71
CA ALA A 251 14.52 34.39 19.68
C ALA A 251 14.39 35.01 18.28
N ARG A 252 13.58 36.07 18.14
CA ARG A 252 13.41 36.78 16.87
C ARG A 252 14.69 37.46 16.39
N ARG A 253 15.41 38.16 17.28
CA ARG A 253 16.67 38.85 16.94
C ARG A 253 17.72 37.88 16.41
N HIS A 254 17.75 36.67 16.97
CA HIS A 254 18.73 35.64 16.62
C HIS A 254 18.23 34.61 15.61
N ARG A 255 16.99 34.76 15.10
CA ARG A 255 16.34 33.82 14.16
C ARG A 255 16.35 32.36 14.64
N VAL A 256 16.21 32.16 15.95
CA VAL A 256 16.09 30.85 16.58
C VAL A 256 14.70 30.66 17.17
N SER A 257 14.32 29.42 17.48
CA SER A 257 13.03 29.15 18.11
C SER A 257 13.02 29.62 19.58
N VAL A 258 11.83 29.96 20.09
CA VAL A 258 11.62 30.26 21.52
C VAL A 258 12.05 29.07 22.39
N HIS A 259 11.82 27.85 21.90
CA HIS A 259 12.29 26.62 22.52
C HIS A 259 13.81 26.58 22.65
N ALA A 260 14.55 26.92 21.59
CA ALA A 260 16.01 26.93 21.62
C ALA A 260 16.57 27.98 22.59
N VAL A 261 15.93 29.15 22.70
CA VAL A 261 16.30 30.15 23.72
C VAL A 261 16.01 29.64 25.13
N ALA A 262 14.86 29.01 25.35
CA ALA A 262 14.51 28.42 26.64
C ALA A 262 15.50 27.31 27.04
N GLY A 263 15.86 26.41 26.11
CA GLY A 263 16.92 25.42 26.29
C GLY A 263 18.25 26.08 26.62
N GLY A 264 18.65 27.12 25.88
CA GLY A 264 19.85 27.89 26.19
C GLY A 264 19.85 28.47 27.61
N ILE A 265 18.71 28.99 28.10
CA ILE A 265 18.58 29.54 29.45
C ILE A 265 18.72 28.44 30.51
N ILE A 266 18.06 27.30 30.31
CA ILE A 266 17.98 26.23 31.30
C ILE A 266 19.25 25.35 31.31
N GLU A 267 19.74 24.95 30.14
CA GLU A 267 20.83 23.99 29.99
C GLU A 267 22.21 24.65 29.95
N LEU A 268 22.30 25.84 29.34
CA LEU A 268 23.57 26.54 29.09
C LEU A 268 23.73 27.81 29.94
N GLY A 269 22.72 28.16 30.75
CA GLY A 269 22.74 29.36 31.57
C GLY A 269 22.75 30.66 30.75
N LEU A 270 22.19 30.65 29.54
CA LEU A 270 22.09 31.81 28.66
C LEU A 270 21.41 32.97 29.41
N ARG A 271 22.07 34.12 29.40
CA ARG A 271 21.54 35.36 29.99
C ARG A 271 21.07 36.28 28.86
N ILE A 272 19.82 36.71 28.95
CA ILE A 272 19.19 37.64 28.00
C ILE A 272 18.68 38.87 28.71
#